data_AF-A0A435GU74-F1
#
_entry.id   AF-A0A435GU74-F1
#
_cell.length_a   1.000
_cell.length_b   1.000
_cell.length_c   1.000
_cell.angle_alpha   90.00
_cell.angle_beta   90.00
_cell.angle_gamma   90.00
#
_symmetry.space_group_name_H-M   'P 1'
#
loop_
_entity.id
_entity.type
_entity.pdbx_description
1 polymer ?
#
loop_
_entity_poly.entity_id
_entity_poly.type
_entity_poly.pdbx_seq_one_letter_code
_entity_poly.pdbx_strand_id
1 'polypeptide(L)'
;IYGRAPEDEPDAMRRQSAEAEKTALLAALDGRHIKAGPAGAPARGRSDVLPTGRNLFTSDPRTMPTPTAYDLGKAAAEEVVRGYMQSHGDWPRSLVIDLWGSASLRTGGEEIAQGLALMGCRPQWDLATGRITGIEVLPPATLGRPRVDVTWRISGLFRDMFPTQIALIDAAANAVAARDEDDSENPLAAKTRADGKISPRIFGTSPGTYGTGVEDLMSSGDWSARDEIGRAYLDATSHA
;
A
#
# COMPACT_ATOMS: atom_id res chain seq x y z
N ILE A 1 28.81 -12.70 -2.01
CA ILE A 1 28.76 -14.18 -1.88
C ILE A 1 27.93 -14.47 -0.65
N TYR A 2 26.91 -15.34 -0.75
CA TYR A 2 26.04 -15.68 0.39
C TYR A 2 26.87 -16.18 1.58
N GLY A 3 26.59 -15.69 2.78
CA GLY A 3 27.35 -16.02 3.99
C GLY A 3 28.79 -15.47 4.03
N ARG A 4 29.08 -14.35 3.34
CA ARG A 4 30.35 -13.62 3.49
C ARG A 4 30.08 -12.12 3.63
N ALA A 5 30.69 -11.49 4.64
CA ALA A 5 30.75 -10.04 4.75
C ALA A 5 32.00 -9.51 4.02
N PRO A 6 31.96 -8.28 3.46
CA PRO A 6 33.17 -7.56 3.07
C PRO A 6 34.16 -7.47 4.23
N GLU A 7 35.47 -7.55 3.94
CA GLU A 7 36.52 -7.47 4.96
C GLU A 7 36.47 -6.15 5.76
N ASP A 8 35.99 -5.09 5.13
CA ASP A 8 35.87 -3.74 5.66
C ASP A 8 34.47 -3.39 6.18
N GLU A 9 33.54 -4.36 6.32
CA GLU A 9 32.17 -4.09 6.79
C GLU A 9 32.17 -3.51 8.23
N PRO A 10 31.80 -2.22 8.40
CA PRO A 10 31.88 -1.57 9.71
C PRO A 10 30.76 -2.04 10.65
N ASP A 11 29.61 -2.47 10.14
CA ASP A 11 28.45 -2.84 10.94
C ASP A 11 28.61 -4.25 11.53
N ALA A 12 28.69 -4.32 12.85
CA ALA A 12 28.84 -5.58 13.58
C ALA A 12 27.65 -6.54 13.34
N MET A 13 26.42 -6.03 13.22
CA MET A 13 25.23 -6.86 12.97
C MET A 13 25.22 -7.40 11.53
N ARG A 14 25.77 -6.66 10.57
CA ARG A 14 25.95 -7.17 9.19
C ARG A 14 27.05 -8.21 9.09
N ARG A 15 28.15 -8.08 9.84
CA ARG A 15 29.15 -9.15 9.96
C ARG A 15 28.57 -10.41 10.58
N GLN A 16 27.79 -10.27 11.65
CA GLN A 16 27.08 -11.39 12.28
C GLN A 16 26.06 -12.05 11.33
N SER A 17 25.40 -11.25 10.48
CA SER A 17 24.42 -11.71 9.50
C SER A 17 25.00 -12.73 8.53
N ALA A 18 26.22 -12.53 8.03
CA ALA A 18 26.88 -13.49 7.13
C ALA A 18 27.06 -14.88 7.77
N GLU A 19 27.56 -14.94 9.01
CA GLU A 19 27.72 -16.21 9.72
C GLU A 19 26.38 -16.85 10.08
N ALA A 20 25.39 -16.03 10.46
CA ALA A 20 24.04 -16.48 10.80
C ALA A 20 23.32 -17.08 9.57
N GLU A 21 23.42 -16.44 8.39
CA GLU A 21 22.85 -16.93 7.13
C GLU A 21 23.39 -18.31 6.75
N LYS A 22 24.71 -18.47 6.77
CA LYS A 22 25.35 -19.75 6.46
C LYS A 22 24.92 -20.84 7.45
N THR A 23 24.95 -20.53 8.74
CA THR A 23 24.57 -21.47 9.81
C THR A 23 23.10 -21.87 9.69
N ALA A 24 22.21 -20.93 9.43
CA ALA A 24 20.78 -21.17 9.28
C ALA A 24 20.47 -22.02 8.05
N LEU A 25 21.14 -21.79 6.92
CA LEU A 25 20.97 -22.60 5.72
C LEU A 25 21.35 -24.08 5.98
N LEU A 26 22.50 -24.32 6.61
CA LEU A 26 22.92 -25.69 6.96
C LEU A 26 21.96 -26.35 7.95
N ALA A 27 21.51 -25.61 8.97
CA ALA A 27 20.53 -26.09 9.92
C ALA A 27 19.19 -26.45 9.26
N ALA A 28 18.73 -25.68 8.28
CA ALA A 28 17.49 -25.94 7.55
C ALA A 28 17.59 -27.22 6.71
N LEU A 29 18.73 -27.43 6.05
CA LEU A 29 19.01 -28.66 5.29
C LEU A 29 19.08 -29.90 6.20
N ASP A 30 19.55 -29.73 7.44
CA ASP A 30 19.54 -30.76 8.49
C ASP A 30 18.16 -30.96 9.15
N GLY A 31 17.09 -30.33 8.64
CA GLY A 31 15.74 -30.43 9.19
C GLY A 31 15.58 -29.79 10.58
N ARG A 32 16.47 -28.87 10.96
CA ARG A 32 16.43 -28.19 12.26
C ARG A 32 15.56 -26.94 12.19
N HIS A 33 15.00 -26.56 13.33
CA HIS A 33 14.20 -25.36 13.48
C HIS A 33 15.05 -24.08 13.30
N ILE A 34 14.60 -23.18 12.43
CA ILE A 34 15.20 -21.86 12.22
C ILE A 34 14.43 -20.82 13.03
N LYS A 35 15.14 -20.09 13.90
CA LYS A 35 14.55 -19.06 14.74
C LYS A 35 13.86 -18.00 13.88
N ALA A 36 12.62 -17.66 14.25
CA ALA A 36 11.86 -16.63 13.57
C ALA A 36 12.42 -15.22 13.87
N GLY A 37 12.25 -14.28 12.92
CA GLY A 37 12.66 -12.89 13.07
C GLY A 37 11.81 -11.94 12.23
N PRO A 38 11.66 -10.67 12.63
CA PRO A 38 10.85 -9.74 11.86
C PRO A 38 11.52 -9.38 10.52
N ALA A 39 10.70 -9.22 9.49
CA ALA A 39 11.07 -8.60 8.23
C ALA A 39 10.93 -7.07 8.31
N GLY A 40 11.69 -6.35 7.48
CA GLY A 40 11.61 -4.90 7.36
C GLY A 40 12.84 -4.31 6.69
N ALA A 41 12.91 -2.97 6.67
CA ALA A 41 14.04 -2.24 6.09
C ALA A 41 14.92 -1.65 7.21
N PRO A 42 16.18 -2.10 7.38
CA PRO A 42 17.11 -1.52 8.35
C PRO A 42 17.27 0.00 8.20
N ALA A 43 17.24 0.49 6.96
CA ALA A 43 17.32 1.91 6.63
C ALA A 43 16.16 2.75 7.19
N ARG A 44 15.06 2.12 7.63
CA ARG A 44 13.91 2.78 8.30
C ARG A 44 13.96 2.63 9.82
N GLY A 45 15.15 2.48 10.39
CA GLY A 45 15.35 2.37 11.84
C GLY A 45 14.96 1.01 12.45
N ARG A 46 14.60 0.03 11.61
CA ARG A 46 14.25 -1.33 12.03
C ARG A 46 15.50 -2.18 12.26
N SER A 47 16.32 -1.85 13.26
CA SER A 47 17.52 -2.62 13.60
C SER A 47 17.21 -4.03 14.12
N ASP A 48 16.00 -4.25 14.63
CA ASP A 48 15.46 -5.53 15.09
C ASP A 48 15.39 -6.62 13.99
N VAL A 49 15.44 -6.22 12.71
CA VAL A 49 15.49 -7.12 11.54
C VAL A 49 16.87 -7.68 11.28
N LEU A 50 17.89 -7.19 12.00
CA LEU A 50 19.23 -7.77 12.04
C LEU A 50 19.47 -8.55 13.35
N PRO A 51 20.38 -9.55 13.36
CA PRO A 51 21.05 -10.13 12.20
C PRO A 51 20.07 -10.90 11.29
N THR A 52 20.46 -11.12 10.03
CA THR A 52 19.74 -11.99 9.09
C THR A 52 19.99 -13.48 9.41
N GLY A 53 19.58 -14.40 8.54
CA GLY A 53 19.63 -15.85 8.83
C GLY A 53 18.48 -16.33 9.73
N ARG A 54 17.34 -15.65 9.68
CA ARG A 54 16.12 -15.98 10.44
C ARG A 54 14.97 -16.33 9.52
N ASN A 55 14.03 -17.13 10.02
CA ASN A 55 12.77 -17.37 9.33
C ASN A 55 11.88 -16.13 9.47
N LEU A 56 11.74 -15.37 8.37
CA LEU A 56 11.14 -14.05 8.43
C LEU A 56 9.62 -14.11 8.66
N PHE A 57 9.12 -13.28 9.56
CA PHE A 57 7.70 -12.98 9.69
C PHE A 57 7.44 -11.50 9.46
N THR A 58 6.22 -11.17 9.06
CA THR A 58 5.81 -9.79 8.77
C THR A 58 4.94 -9.24 9.90
N SER A 59 4.66 -7.93 9.86
CA SER A 59 3.73 -7.31 10.81
C SER A 59 2.32 -7.89 10.69
N ASP A 60 1.54 -7.82 11.77
CA ASP A 60 0.11 -8.18 11.76
C ASP A 60 -0.65 -7.22 10.82
N PRO A 61 -1.31 -7.73 9.77
CA PRO A 61 -2.02 -6.86 8.85
C PRO A 61 -3.12 -6.06 9.51
N ARG A 62 -3.74 -6.54 10.60
CA ARG A 62 -4.87 -5.87 11.25
C ARG A 62 -4.51 -4.56 11.95
N THR A 63 -3.22 -4.28 12.14
CA THR A 63 -2.74 -3.02 12.72
C THR A 63 -2.33 -2.00 11.66
N MET A 64 -2.55 -2.28 10.37
CA MET A 64 -2.22 -1.37 9.27
C MET A 64 -3.48 -0.68 8.72
N PRO A 65 -3.42 0.64 8.42
CA PRO A 65 -2.26 1.51 8.61
C PRO A 65 -1.96 1.79 10.10
N THR A 66 -0.69 1.82 10.49
CA THR A 66 -0.31 2.22 11.87
C THR A 66 -0.55 3.71 12.09
N PRO A 67 -0.67 4.21 13.34
CA PRO A 67 -0.81 5.65 13.60
C PRO A 67 0.33 6.48 12.99
N THR A 68 1.57 6.03 13.12
CA THR A 68 2.73 6.70 12.51
C THR A 68 2.67 6.66 10.97
N ALA A 69 2.24 5.53 10.39
CA ALA A 69 2.03 5.44 8.95
C ALA A 69 0.90 6.39 8.49
N TYR A 70 -0.11 6.62 9.32
CA TYR A 70 -1.16 7.59 9.04
C TYR A 70 -0.64 9.02 9.00
N ASP A 71 0.15 9.43 9.99
CA ASP A 71 0.74 10.77 10.01
C ASP A 71 1.66 11.00 8.80
N LEU A 72 2.49 10.03 8.45
CA LEU A 72 3.36 10.09 7.27
C LEU A 72 2.57 10.08 5.95
N GLY A 73 1.56 9.22 5.84
CA GLY A 73 0.69 9.16 4.66
C GLY A 73 -0.12 10.43 4.47
N LYS A 74 -0.60 11.05 5.56
CA LYS A 74 -1.26 12.36 5.54
C LYS A 74 -0.32 13.46 5.04
N ALA A 75 0.90 13.53 5.56
CA ALA A 75 1.90 14.49 5.08
C ALA A 75 2.19 14.29 3.58
N ALA A 76 2.36 13.04 3.14
CA ALA A 76 2.57 12.72 1.73
C ALA A 76 1.35 13.09 0.85
N ALA A 77 0.13 12.93 1.34
CA ALA A 77 -1.09 13.38 0.66
C ALA A 77 -1.13 14.90 0.49
N GLU A 78 -0.75 15.65 1.52
CA GLU A 78 -0.64 17.11 1.47
C GLU A 78 0.41 17.57 0.46
N GLU A 79 1.56 16.88 0.37
CA GLU A 79 2.57 17.16 -0.66
C GLU A 79 2.04 16.92 -2.08
N VAL A 80 1.32 15.82 -2.33
CA VAL A 80 0.71 15.54 -3.64
C VAL A 80 -0.27 16.63 -4.04
N VAL A 81 -1.15 17.00 -3.11
CA VAL A 81 -2.15 18.05 -3.33
C VAL A 81 -1.45 19.40 -3.61
N ARG A 82 -0.46 19.77 -2.80
CA ARG A 82 0.27 21.03 -2.97
C ARG A 82 0.98 21.08 -4.32
N GLY A 83 1.69 20.01 -4.69
CA GLY A 83 2.38 19.92 -5.97
C GLY A 83 1.43 20.03 -7.17
N TYR A 84 0.26 19.38 -7.09
CA TYR A 84 -0.76 19.47 -8.13
C TYR A 84 -1.32 20.90 -8.24
N MET A 85 -1.69 21.52 -7.12
CA MET A 85 -2.21 22.89 -7.08
C MET A 85 -1.20 23.90 -7.64
N GLN A 86 0.08 23.77 -7.32
CA GLN A 86 1.13 24.66 -7.83
C GLN A 86 1.33 24.53 -9.35
N SER A 87 1.14 23.34 -9.90
CA SER A 87 1.39 23.07 -11.32
C SER A 87 0.15 23.27 -12.21
N HIS A 88 -1.05 23.15 -11.66
CA HIS A 88 -2.30 23.19 -12.43
C HIS A 88 -3.27 24.31 -12.02
N GLY A 89 -3.06 24.96 -10.87
CA GLY A 89 -3.91 26.05 -10.37
C GLY A 89 -5.24 25.63 -9.75
N ASP A 90 -5.49 24.33 -9.60
CA ASP A 90 -6.71 23.77 -9.00
C ASP A 90 -6.39 22.49 -8.19
N TRP A 91 -7.36 21.99 -7.42
CA TRP A 91 -7.22 20.77 -6.63
C TRP A 91 -7.33 19.50 -7.49
N PRO A 92 -6.59 18.42 -7.16
CA PRO A 92 -6.78 17.15 -7.84
C PRO A 92 -8.17 16.58 -7.55
N ARG A 93 -8.95 16.30 -8.60
CA ARG A 93 -10.32 15.76 -8.47
C ARG A 93 -10.34 14.25 -8.26
N SER A 94 -9.43 13.54 -8.91
CA SER A 94 -9.31 12.09 -8.84
C SER A 94 -7.86 11.64 -8.95
N LEU A 95 -7.49 10.58 -8.24
CA LEU A 95 -6.16 9.97 -8.30
C LEU A 95 -6.26 8.44 -8.32
N VAL A 96 -5.26 7.79 -8.93
CA VAL A 96 -5.05 6.34 -8.82
C VAL A 96 -3.89 6.08 -7.88
N ILE A 97 -4.09 5.20 -6.89
CA ILE A 97 -3.04 4.74 -5.97
C ILE A 97 -2.81 3.25 -6.19
N ASP A 98 -1.55 2.88 -6.41
CA ASP A 98 -1.13 1.50 -6.62
C ASP A 98 -0.60 0.89 -5.31
N LEU A 99 -1.25 -0.16 -4.82
CA LEU A 99 -0.97 -0.83 -3.58
C LEU A 99 -0.20 -2.14 -3.82
N TRP A 100 1.03 -2.18 -3.30
CA TRP A 100 1.91 -3.32 -3.38
C TRP A 100 2.10 -3.95 -2.00
N GLY A 101 1.71 -5.22 -1.85
CA GLY A 101 1.76 -5.90 -0.54
C GLY A 101 3.10 -5.81 0.18
N SER A 102 4.23 -5.99 -0.53
CA SER A 102 5.56 -5.91 0.10
C SER A 102 5.92 -4.49 0.55
N ALA A 103 5.44 -3.45 -0.14
CA ALA A 103 5.66 -2.06 0.24
C ALA A 103 4.85 -1.73 1.51
N SER A 104 3.58 -2.13 1.53
CA SER A 104 2.68 -1.93 2.67
C SER A 104 3.23 -2.52 3.97
N LEU A 105 3.84 -3.70 3.93
CA LEU A 105 4.48 -4.31 5.10
C LEU A 105 5.69 -3.53 5.60
N ARG A 106 6.46 -2.91 4.70
CA ARG A 106 7.65 -2.11 5.06
C ARG A 106 7.29 -0.74 5.60
N THR A 107 6.14 -0.21 5.21
CA THR A 107 5.67 1.13 5.59
C THR A 107 4.71 1.10 6.76
N GLY A 108 4.15 -0.07 7.09
CA GLY A 108 3.04 -0.14 8.04
C GLY A 108 1.76 0.47 7.46
N GLY A 109 1.63 0.52 6.12
CA GLY A 109 0.44 0.99 5.40
C GLY A 109 0.43 2.49 5.06
N GLU A 110 1.58 3.14 4.85
CA GLU A 110 1.63 4.59 4.54
C GLU A 110 0.85 4.96 3.27
N GLU A 111 0.89 4.13 2.25
CA GLU A 111 0.16 4.31 1.00
C GLU A 111 -1.36 4.16 1.16
N ILE A 112 -1.82 3.25 2.04
CA ILE A 112 -3.24 3.13 2.43
C ILE A 112 -3.65 4.41 3.16
N ALA A 113 -2.83 4.86 4.12
CA ALA A 113 -3.05 6.09 4.85
C ALA A 113 -3.10 7.32 3.94
N GLN A 114 -2.20 7.41 2.95
CA GLN A 114 -2.17 8.50 1.98
C GLN A 114 -3.48 8.60 1.22
N GLY A 115 -3.98 7.48 0.68
CA GLY A 115 -5.26 7.47 -0.02
C GLY A 115 -6.45 7.79 0.88
N LEU A 116 -6.48 7.25 2.11
CA LEU A 116 -7.52 7.60 3.08
C LEU A 116 -7.49 9.11 3.41
N ALA A 117 -6.32 9.69 3.63
CA ALA A 117 -6.17 11.13 3.88
C ALA A 117 -6.59 11.99 2.68
N LEU A 118 -6.30 11.57 1.45
CA LEU A 118 -6.77 12.23 0.21
C LEU A 118 -8.30 12.25 0.13
N MET A 119 -8.95 11.14 0.49
CA MET A 119 -10.42 11.02 0.58
C MET A 119 -11.03 11.77 1.78
N GLY A 120 -10.20 12.22 2.73
CA GLY A 120 -10.63 12.85 3.97
C GLY A 120 -11.18 11.85 4.99
N CYS A 121 -10.55 10.67 5.06
CA CYS A 121 -10.84 9.60 6.01
C CYS A 121 -9.67 9.40 6.98
N ARG A 122 -10.01 9.12 8.25
CA ARG A 122 -9.06 8.77 9.32
C ARG A 122 -9.37 7.38 9.87
N PRO A 123 -8.42 6.44 9.87
CA PRO A 123 -8.62 5.16 10.54
C PRO A 123 -8.87 5.34 12.05
N GLN A 124 -9.62 4.43 12.65
CA GLN A 124 -9.84 4.37 14.10
C GLN A 124 -9.06 3.17 14.66
N TRP A 125 -8.29 3.39 15.72
CA TRP A 125 -7.48 2.35 16.36
C TRP A 125 -8.02 2.00 17.74
N ASP A 126 -8.05 0.71 18.05
CA ASP A 126 -8.18 0.26 19.43
C ASP A 126 -6.87 0.54 20.18
N LEU A 127 -6.96 1.29 21.29
CA LEU A 127 -5.78 1.73 22.04
C LEU A 127 -5.01 0.59 22.71
N ALA A 128 -5.67 -0.53 23.03
CA ALA A 128 -5.05 -1.66 23.70
C ALA A 128 -4.29 -2.58 22.73
N THR A 129 -4.83 -2.78 21.53
CA THR A 129 -4.32 -3.76 20.55
C THR A 129 -3.68 -3.13 19.33
N GLY A 130 -3.87 -1.83 19.10
CA GLY A 130 -3.43 -1.13 17.89
C GLY A 130 -4.16 -1.57 16.62
N ARG A 131 -5.21 -2.40 16.72
CA ARG A 131 -5.99 -2.86 15.57
C ARG A 131 -6.90 -1.78 15.05
N ILE A 132 -7.11 -1.78 13.74
CA ILE A 132 -8.12 -0.94 13.12
C ILE A 132 -9.51 -1.44 13.50
N THR A 133 -10.35 -0.52 13.97
CA THR A 133 -11.75 -0.79 14.36
C THR A 133 -12.75 -0.14 13.42
N GLY A 134 -12.31 0.79 12.57
CA GLY A 134 -13.16 1.44 11.58
C GLY A 134 -12.47 2.63 10.92
N ILE A 135 -13.29 3.46 10.27
CA ILE A 135 -12.89 4.74 9.70
C ILE A 135 -13.81 5.84 10.20
N GLU A 136 -13.26 7.05 10.26
CA GLU A 136 -13.99 8.29 10.46
C GLU A 136 -13.86 9.11 9.19
N VAL A 137 -14.99 9.57 8.64
CA VAL A 137 -15.00 10.54 7.54
C VAL A 137 -14.92 11.93 8.15
N LEU A 138 -13.82 12.63 7.91
CA LEU A 138 -13.55 13.95 8.48
C LEU A 138 -14.45 15.01 7.82
N PRO A 139 -14.94 16.04 8.55
CA PRO A 139 -15.73 17.12 7.96
C PRO A 139 -14.93 17.94 6.94
N PRO A 140 -15.54 18.44 5.84
CA PRO A 140 -14.85 19.24 4.82
C PRO A 140 -14.06 20.44 5.38
N ALA A 141 -14.62 21.13 6.38
CA ALA A 141 -13.99 22.25 7.06
C ALA A 141 -12.62 21.91 7.69
N THR A 142 -12.40 20.65 8.08
CA THR A 142 -11.11 20.18 8.63
C THR A 142 -10.07 19.86 7.57
N LEU A 143 -10.51 19.63 6.32
CA LEU A 143 -9.63 19.31 5.20
C LEU A 143 -9.02 20.57 4.58
N GLY A 144 -9.77 21.68 4.56
CA GLY A 144 -9.35 22.93 3.91
C GLY A 144 -9.24 22.82 2.39
N ARG A 145 -9.82 21.77 1.79
CA ARG A 145 -9.85 21.46 0.36
C ARG A 145 -10.98 20.47 0.04
N PRO A 146 -11.36 20.30 -1.23
CA PRO A 146 -12.17 19.17 -1.67
C PRO A 146 -11.54 17.82 -1.35
N ARG A 147 -12.39 16.80 -1.22
CA ARG A 147 -11.98 15.39 -1.21
C ARG A 147 -11.45 15.01 -2.58
N VAL A 148 -10.55 14.04 -2.61
CA VAL A 148 -10.06 13.44 -3.85
C VAL A 148 -10.77 12.09 -4.05
N ASP A 149 -11.33 11.86 -5.24
CA ASP A 149 -11.83 10.54 -5.62
C ASP A 149 -10.66 9.59 -5.90
N VAL A 150 -10.41 8.64 -4.98
CA VAL A 150 -9.29 7.72 -5.09
C VAL A 150 -9.74 6.39 -5.66
N THR A 151 -9.14 5.98 -6.77
CA THR A 151 -9.19 4.62 -7.31
C THR A 151 -7.95 3.86 -6.87
N TRP A 152 -8.13 2.65 -6.36
CA TRP A 152 -7.11 1.81 -5.78
C TRP A 152 -6.83 0.67 -6.75
N ARG A 153 -5.60 0.61 -7.26
CA ARG A 153 -5.12 -0.59 -7.95
C ARG A 153 -4.37 -1.44 -6.93
N ILE A 154 -4.77 -2.70 -6.76
CA ILE A 154 -4.12 -3.64 -5.82
C ILE A 154 -3.35 -4.71 -6.60
N SER A 155 -2.14 -5.01 -6.14
CA SER A 155 -1.41 -6.17 -6.66
C SER A 155 -2.04 -7.48 -6.18
N GLY A 156 -1.80 -8.59 -6.89
CA GLY A 156 -2.30 -9.91 -6.46
C GLY A 156 -1.80 -10.31 -5.06
N LEU A 157 -0.55 -9.95 -4.72
CA LEU A 157 -0.02 -10.17 -3.36
C LEU A 157 -0.77 -9.31 -2.32
N PHE A 158 -1.14 -8.07 -2.66
CA PHE A 158 -1.93 -7.23 -1.77
C PHE A 158 -3.33 -7.84 -1.53
N ARG A 159 -3.99 -8.30 -2.60
CA ARG A 159 -5.27 -9.02 -2.52
C ARG A 159 -5.21 -10.20 -1.54
N ASP A 160 -4.16 -11.00 -1.65
CA ASP A 160 -4.06 -12.25 -0.88
C ASP A 160 -3.69 -11.99 0.60
N MET A 161 -2.89 -10.96 0.88
CA MET A 161 -2.39 -10.70 2.24
C MET A 161 -3.25 -9.73 3.06
N PHE A 162 -4.05 -8.87 2.42
CA PHE A 162 -4.69 -7.73 3.09
C PHE A 162 -6.22 -7.65 2.89
N PRO A 163 -6.99 -8.74 3.07
CA PRO A 163 -8.45 -8.69 2.90
C PRO A 163 -9.12 -7.71 3.86
N THR A 164 -8.56 -7.51 5.07
CA THR A 164 -9.10 -6.54 6.04
C THR A 164 -8.90 -5.10 5.58
N GLN A 165 -7.76 -4.78 4.95
CA GLN A 165 -7.50 -3.43 4.41
C GLN A 165 -8.36 -3.15 3.18
N ILE A 166 -8.61 -4.16 2.34
CA ILE A 166 -9.53 -4.03 1.21
C ILE A 166 -10.93 -3.67 1.71
N ALA A 167 -11.42 -4.38 2.73
CA ALA A 167 -12.70 -4.06 3.36
C ALA A 167 -12.71 -2.66 4.01
N LEU A 168 -11.59 -2.24 4.62
CA LEU A 168 -11.44 -0.90 5.20
C LEU A 168 -11.52 0.20 4.13
N ILE A 169 -10.82 0.02 3.02
CA ILE A 169 -10.80 0.95 1.88
C ILE A 169 -12.19 1.02 1.24
N ASP A 170 -12.85 -0.12 1.05
CA ASP A 170 -14.20 -0.19 0.49
C ASP A 170 -15.21 0.52 1.41
N ALA A 171 -15.13 0.29 2.72
CA ALA A 171 -15.96 0.98 3.70
C ALA A 171 -15.74 2.51 3.67
N ALA A 172 -14.50 2.97 3.52
CA ALA A 172 -14.18 4.38 3.38
C ALA A 172 -14.74 4.98 2.07
N ALA A 173 -14.57 4.29 0.94
CA ALA A 173 -15.11 4.72 -0.35
C ALA A 173 -16.64 4.84 -0.31
N ASN A 174 -17.33 3.83 0.22
CA ASN A 174 -18.78 3.86 0.39
C ASN A 174 -19.23 4.99 1.32
N ALA A 175 -18.55 5.18 2.46
CA ALA A 175 -18.90 6.22 3.42
C ALA A 175 -18.74 7.64 2.83
N VAL A 176 -17.68 7.88 2.05
CA VAL A 176 -17.44 9.15 1.35
C VAL A 176 -18.42 9.36 0.20
N ALA A 177 -18.70 8.32 -0.60
CA ALA A 177 -19.64 8.37 -1.71
C ALA A 177 -21.07 8.69 -1.27
N ALA A 178 -21.46 8.24 -0.08
CA ALA A 178 -22.79 8.45 0.48
C ALA A 178 -22.95 9.79 1.23
N ARG A 179 -21.95 10.68 1.24
CA ARG A 179 -22.07 12.00 1.89
C ARG A 179 -22.96 12.93 1.07
N ASP A 180 -23.80 13.67 1.78
CA ASP A 180 -24.53 14.81 1.24
C ASP A 180 -23.66 16.07 1.33
N GLU A 181 -22.72 16.16 0.40
CA GLU A 181 -21.76 17.26 0.26
C GLU A 181 -21.87 17.83 -1.16
N ASP A 182 -21.48 19.10 -1.35
CA ASP A 182 -21.50 19.77 -2.64
C ASP A 182 -20.65 19.02 -3.69
N ASP A 183 -21.09 19.03 -4.95
CA ASP A 183 -20.40 18.32 -6.04
C ASP A 183 -18.95 18.82 -6.23
N SER A 184 -18.68 20.09 -5.94
CA SER A 184 -17.34 20.68 -5.99
C SER A 184 -16.46 20.27 -4.81
N GLU A 185 -17.03 19.88 -3.67
CA GLU A 185 -16.29 19.46 -2.48
C GLU A 185 -16.05 17.95 -2.43
N ASN A 186 -16.96 17.14 -2.98
CA ASN A 186 -16.86 15.68 -2.98
C ASN A 186 -17.10 15.09 -4.38
N PRO A 187 -16.03 14.92 -5.19
CA PRO A 187 -16.13 14.36 -6.54
C PRO A 187 -16.69 12.94 -6.57
N LEU A 188 -16.43 12.13 -5.54
CA LEU A 188 -16.91 10.75 -5.44
C LEU A 188 -18.43 10.69 -5.18
N ALA A 189 -18.96 11.56 -4.32
CA ALA A 189 -20.40 11.68 -4.10
C ALA A 189 -21.11 12.25 -5.34
N ALA A 190 -20.52 13.26 -6.00
CA ALA A 190 -21.03 13.80 -7.27
C ALA A 190 -21.17 12.71 -8.33
N LYS A 191 -20.11 11.90 -8.51
CA LYS A 191 -20.11 10.76 -9.44
C LYS A 191 -21.15 9.72 -9.06
N THR A 192 -21.33 9.43 -7.78
CA THR A 192 -22.33 8.47 -7.28
C THR A 192 -23.76 8.92 -7.60
N ARG A 193 -24.06 10.22 -7.41
CA ARG A 193 -25.36 10.80 -7.78
C ARG A 193 -25.61 10.71 -9.29
N ALA A 194 -24.61 11.07 -10.09
CA ALA A 194 -24.71 11.03 -11.55
C ALA A 194 -24.89 9.61 -12.10
N ASP A 195 -24.16 8.62 -11.54
CA ASP A 195 -24.22 7.22 -11.96
C ASP A 195 -25.45 6.49 -11.38
N GLY A 196 -26.12 7.06 -10.36
CA GLY A 196 -27.22 6.41 -9.62
C GLY A 196 -26.78 5.21 -8.76
N LYS A 197 -25.47 4.99 -8.60
CA LYS A 197 -24.86 3.89 -7.83
C LYS A 197 -23.45 4.25 -7.38
N ILE A 198 -23.00 3.62 -6.30
CA ILE A 198 -21.59 3.70 -5.88
C ILE A 198 -20.79 2.79 -6.81
N SER A 199 -20.00 3.39 -7.71
CA SER A 199 -19.10 2.63 -8.59
C SER A 199 -17.92 2.07 -7.78
N PRO A 200 -17.41 0.86 -8.10
CA PRO A 200 -16.25 0.30 -7.42
C PRO A 200 -15.04 1.24 -7.48
N ARG A 201 -14.20 1.18 -6.44
CA ARG A 201 -12.93 1.94 -6.38
C ARG A 201 -11.72 1.06 -6.18
N ILE A 202 -11.88 -0.24 -5.97
CA ILE A 202 -10.76 -1.16 -5.78
C ILE A 202 -10.74 -2.09 -6.99
N PHE A 203 -9.59 -2.18 -7.65
CA PHE A 203 -9.39 -3.01 -8.82
C PHE A 203 -8.05 -3.73 -8.73
N GLY A 204 -7.97 -4.95 -9.24
CA GLY A 204 -6.73 -5.71 -9.27
C GLY A 204 -6.78 -6.83 -10.29
N THR A 205 -5.83 -7.75 -10.14
CA THR A 205 -5.81 -9.00 -10.89
C THR A 205 -6.88 -9.95 -10.37
N SER A 206 -7.46 -10.75 -11.27
CA SER A 206 -8.39 -11.82 -10.90
C SER A 206 -7.75 -12.82 -9.91
N PRO A 207 -8.53 -13.48 -9.03
CA PRO A 207 -8.00 -14.48 -8.10
C PRO A 207 -7.11 -15.52 -8.80
N GLY A 208 -5.94 -15.80 -8.23
CA GLY A 208 -4.97 -16.75 -8.78
C GLY A 208 -4.03 -16.19 -9.85
N THR A 209 -4.20 -14.93 -10.28
CA THR A 209 -3.26 -14.24 -11.17
C THR A 209 -2.53 -13.11 -10.45
N TYR A 210 -1.37 -12.73 -11.02
CA TYR A 210 -0.43 -11.74 -10.47
C TYR A 210 0.19 -10.92 -11.61
N GLY A 211 0.81 -9.79 -11.26
CA GLY A 211 1.43 -8.89 -12.22
C GLY A 211 0.49 -7.78 -12.70
N THR A 212 0.86 -7.16 -13.81
CA THR A 212 0.16 -6.06 -14.46
C THR A 212 -0.37 -6.44 -15.84
N GLY A 213 -0.01 -7.63 -16.34
CA GLY A 213 -0.44 -8.15 -17.63
C GLY A 213 0.34 -7.60 -18.82
N VAL A 214 1.32 -6.72 -18.57
CA VAL A 214 2.14 -6.09 -19.61
C VAL A 214 3.57 -6.64 -19.65
N GLU A 215 3.97 -7.45 -18.66
CA GLU A 215 5.34 -7.94 -18.52
C GLU A 215 5.78 -8.75 -19.75
N ASP A 216 4.96 -9.71 -20.18
CA ASP A 216 5.25 -10.57 -21.33
C ASP A 216 5.24 -9.76 -22.64
N LEU A 217 4.27 -8.86 -22.82
CA LEU A 217 4.17 -7.97 -23.98
C LEU A 217 5.40 -7.06 -24.09
N MET A 218 5.85 -6.49 -22.97
CA MET A 218 7.04 -5.65 -22.91
C MET A 218 8.31 -6.46 -23.18
N SER A 219 8.39 -7.71 -22.70
CA SER A 219 9.56 -8.56 -22.89
C SER A 219 9.66 -9.11 -24.31
N SER A 220 8.54 -9.41 -24.98
CA SER A 220 8.57 -9.94 -26.35
C SER A 220 8.83 -8.85 -27.39
N GLY A 221 8.43 -7.60 -27.09
CA GLY A 221 8.49 -6.50 -28.04
C GLY A 221 7.41 -6.56 -29.12
N ASP A 222 6.45 -7.48 -28.99
CA ASP A 222 5.34 -7.67 -29.94
C ASP A 222 4.21 -6.66 -29.71
N TRP A 223 4.56 -5.37 -29.62
CA TRP A 223 3.60 -4.28 -29.51
C TRP A 223 3.98 -3.15 -30.45
N SER A 224 2.98 -2.54 -31.09
CA SER A 224 3.20 -1.50 -32.09
C SER A 224 2.79 -0.10 -31.61
N ALA A 225 1.91 -0.03 -30.61
CA ALA A 225 1.36 1.21 -30.08
C ALA A 225 1.17 1.16 -28.56
N ARG A 226 1.28 2.33 -27.92
CA ARG A 226 1.03 2.50 -26.48
C ARG A 226 -0.35 2.01 -26.04
N ASP A 227 -1.35 2.14 -26.90
CA ASP A 227 -2.73 1.74 -26.60
C ASP A 227 -2.88 0.22 -26.42
N GLU A 228 -2.02 -0.59 -27.06
CA GLU A 228 -2.00 -2.04 -26.88
C GLU A 228 -1.55 -2.39 -25.45
N ILE A 229 -0.52 -1.72 -24.95
CA ILE A 229 -0.05 -1.84 -23.56
C ILE A 229 -1.15 -1.40 -22.59
N GLY A 230 -1.84 -0.30 -22.91
CA GLY A 230 -2.95 0.20 -22.11
C GLY A 230 -4.13 -0.79 -22.01
N ARG A 231 -4.50 -1.44 -23.12
CA ARG A 231 -5.54 -2.49 -23.11
C ARG A 231 -5.09 -3.71 -22.33
N ALA A 232 -3.87 -4.19 -22.53
CA ALA A 232 -3.32 -5.32 -21.78
C ALA A 232 -3.34 -5.07 -20.26
N TYR A 233 -2.98 -3.86 -19.83
CA TYR A 233 -3.10 -3.45 -18.44
C TYR A 233 -4.54 -3.47 -17.93
N LEU A 234 -5.47 -2.85 -18.66
CA LEU A 234 -6.88 -2.81 -18.26
C LEU A 234 -7.52 -4.21 -18.21
N ASP A 235 -7.24 -5.06 -19.19
CA ASP A 235 -7.73 -6.44 -19.25
C ASP A 235 -7.23 -7.26 -18.05
N ALA A 236 -5.99 -7.03 -17.63
CA ALA A 236 -5.38 -7.75 -16.51
C ALA A 236 -5.75 -7.21 -15.13
N THR A 237 -6.04 -5.90 -15.00
CA THR A 237 -6.18 -5.24 -13.68
C THR A 237 -7.54 -4.60 -13.42
N SER A 238 -8.58 -4.92 -14.20
CA SER A 238 -9.94 -4.36 -14.03
C SER A 238 -10.90 -5.21 -13.21
N HIS A 239 -10.41 -6.27 -12.53
CA HIS A 239 -11.25 -7.07 -11.64
C HIS A 239 -11.53 -6.31 -10.35
N ALA A 240 -12.81 -6.05 -10.06
CA ALA A 240 -13.28 -5.39 -8.84
C ALA A 240 -13.74 -6.40 -7.79
#